data_AF-A0A528DVY6-F1
#
_entry.id   AF-A0A528DVY6-F1
#
_cell.length_a   1.000
_cell.length_b   1.000
_cell.length_c   1.000
_cell.angle_alpha   90.00
_cell.angle_beta   90.00
_cell.angle_gamma   90.00
#
_symmetry.space_group_name_H-M   'P 1'
#
loop_
_entity.id
_entity.type
_entity.pdbx_description
1 polymer ?
#
loop_
_entity_poly.entity_id
_entity_poly.type
_entity_poly.pdbx_seq_one_letter_code
_entity_poly.pdbx_strand_id
1 'polypeptide(L)'
;MALRAHSKLHDTSLQPALSAQFAQEHATIVIGLDPAAHMAVEQGHHSLLDIAERCETLADPITVHLDLEPAKLACAGDLIRLANASVGRIHLKASASVHTQWTQLGGMIASAPLVPSRFAHRRLGSPDISALVDACLVRLIDTRLTNAMRTGSCPTIGTIGEELLAAIETTWATWQIELGADKVLRAHFLRLLTHVERGAAAWDGAHGCVDDLASALLMMLATHHGEPLRPGSSDRGNLLFGAEAVALGSGCRLIGQQPIAAAWTQPQHWGVEALIVSASSEISIAPVLAGTVLNGGSISKGISSARQVQPAVIQNDSFWRRMLEGSLTGWKSAVEKEFSDFRKRQNDEYDEALK
;
A
#
# COMPACT_ATOMS: atom_id res chain seq x y z
N MET A 1 14.10 0.83 -45.21
CA MET A 1 13.98 1.24 -46.63
C MET A 1 12.57 1.03 -47.23
N ALA A 2 11.57 0.59 -46.46
CA ALA A 2 10.17 0.43 -46.93
C ALA A 2 9.32 1.73 -46.84
N LEU A 3 9.79 2.75 -46.12
CA LEU A 3 9.10 4.03 -45.91
C LEU A 3 9.08 4.97 -47.13
N ARG A 4 9.85 4.69 -48.20
CA ARG A 4 9.96 5.58 -49.38
C ARG A 4 9.04 5.22 -50.55
N ALA A 5 8.36 4.07 -50.51
CA ALA A 5 7.48 3.64 -51.60
C ALA A 5 5.98 3.91 -51.35
N HIS A 6 5.58 4.26 -50.12
CA HIS A 6 4.17 4.52 -49.77
C HIS A 6 3.76 6.00 -49.87
N SER A 7 4.71 6.91 -50.12
CA SER A 7 4.46 8.35 -50.10
C SER A 7 3.82 8.92 -51.39
N LYS A 8 3.51 8.09 -52.39
CA LYS A 8 2.96 8.55 -53.68
C LYS A 8 1.52 8.13 -53.98
N LEU A 9 0.84 7.44 -53.06
CA LEU A 9 -0.52 6.92 -53.28
C LEU A 9 -1.52 7.20 -52.13
N HIS A 10 -1.15 7.98 -51.11
CA HIS A 10 -2.08 8.34 -50.04
C HIS A 10 -2.60 9.76 -50.22
N ASP A 11 -3.93 9.86 -50.28
CA ASP A 11 -4.70 11.09 -50.14
C ASP A 11 -4.25 11.80 -48.85
N THR A 12 -3.65 12.98 -48.97
CA THR A 12 -3.09 13.74 -47.84
C THR A 12 -4.15 14.08 -46.78
N SER A 13 -5.43 14.02 -47.14
CA SER A 13 -6.57 14.17 -46.24
C SER A 13 -6.76 13.00 -45.26
N LEU A 14 -6.32 11.78 -45.60
CA LEU A 14 -6.46 10.57 -44.77
C LEU A 14 -5.27 10.34 -43.84
N GLN A 15 -4.16 11.04 -44.06
CA GLN A 15 -2.92 10.88 -43.29
C GLN A 15 -3.10 11.14 -41.78
N PRO A 16 -3.84 12.17 -41.32
CA PRO A 16 -4.09 12.38 -39.90
C PRO A 16 -4.90 11.26 -39.25
N ALA A 17 -5.91 10.74 -39.95
CA ALA A 17 -6.76 9.65 -39.45
C ALA A 17 -5.98 8.34 -39.30
N LEU A 18 -5.14 8.01 -40.28
CA LEU A 18 -4.26 6.82 -40.23
C LEU A 18 -3.21 6.95 -39.12
N SER A 19 -2.63 8.13 -38.93
CA SER A 19 -1.69 8.38 -37.83
C SER A 19 -2.38 8.27 -36.46
N ALA A 20 -3.59 8.81 -36.31
CA ALA A 20 -4.37 8.69 -35.08
C ALA A 20 -4.74 7.23 -34.76
N GLN A 21 -5.17 6.47 -35.77
CA GLN A 21 -5.45 5.04 -35.62
C GLN A 21 -4.20 4.25 -35.21
N PHE A 22 -3.06 4.51 -35.86
CA PHE A 22 -1.80 3.87 -35.52
C PHE A 22 -1.36 4.19 -34.07
N ALA A 23 -1.47 5.45 -33.65
CA ALA A 23 -1.17 5.86 -32.28
C ALA A 23 -2.10 5.17 -31.27
N GLN A 24 -3.39 5.11 -31.55
CA GLN A 24 -4.37 4.44 -30.69
C GLN A 24 -4.08 2.95 -30.54
N GLU A 25 -3.74 2.25 -31.62
CA GLU A 25 -3.39 0.84 -31.56
C GLU A 25 -2.09 0.58 -30.79
N HIS A 26 -1.09 1.46 -30.91
CA HIS A 26 0.15 1.39 -30.13
C HIS A 26 -0.08 1.66 -28.63
N ALA A 27 -1.08 2.47 -28.29
CA ALA A 27 -1.48 2.76 -26.92
C ALA A 27 -2.50 1.76 -26.34
N THR A 28 -2.82 0.67 -27.04
CA THR A 28 -3.83 -0.30 -26.59
C THR A 28 -3.24 -1.71 -26.42
N ILE A 29 -3.56 -2.34 -25.30
CA ILE A 29 -3.34 -3.77 -25.04
C ILE A 29 -4.70 -4.43 -24.95
N VAL A 30 -4.96 -5.43 -25.79
CA VAL A 30 -6.18 -6.25 -25.74
C VAL A 30 -5.88 -7.52 -24.96
N ILE A 31 -6.63 -7.77 -23.89
CA ILE A 31 -6.60 -9.02 -23.14
C ILE A 31 -7.86 -9.81 -23.50
N GLY A 32 -7.69 -11.00 -24.04
CA GLY A 32 -8.77 -11.86 -24.50
C GLY A 32 -8.53 -13.33 -24.20
N LEU A 33 -9.40 -14.19 -24.74
CA LEU A 33 -9.25 -15.64 -24.67
C LEU A 33 -8.85 -16.17 -26.04
N ASP A 34 -7.77 -16.95 -26.08
CA ASP A 34 -7.44 -17.73 -27.27
C ASP A 34 -8.52 -18.81 -27.48
N PRO A 35 -9.26 -18.79 -28.60
CA PRO A 35 -10.33 -19.75 -28.85
C PRO A 35 -9.83 -21.18 -29.07
N ALA A 36 -8.57 -21.37 -29.47
CA ALA A 36 -7.99 -22.69 -29.71
C ALA A 36 -7.38 -23.29 -28.44
N ALA A 37 -6.66 -22.48 -27.66
CA ALA A 37 -5.99 -22.93 -26.44
C ALA A 37 -6.87 -22.82 -25.18
N HIS A 38 -7.98 -22.07 -25.23
CA HIS A 38 -8.80 -21.69 -24.08
C HIS A 38 -8.01 -21.03 -22.94
N MET A 39 -7.05 -20.18 -23.31
CA MET A 39 -6.13 -19.52 -22.38
C MET A 39 -6.14 -18.01 -22.57
N ALA A 40 -5.88 -17.27 -21.49
CA ALA A 40 -5.77 -15.82 -21.55
C ALA A 40 -4.55 -15.41 -22.40
N VAL A 41 -4.76 -14.44 -23.28
CA VAL A 41 -3.75 -13.90 -24.18
C VAL A 41 -3.79 -12.38 -24.15
N GLU A 42 -2.65 -11.76 -24.44
CA GLU A 42 -2.52 -10.33 -24.66
C GLU A 42 -2.07 -10.02 -26.10
N GLN A 43 -2.55 -8.89 -26.63
CA GLN A 43 -2.16 -8.35 -27.93
C GLN A 43 -1.96 -6.84 -27.82
N GLY A 44 -0.75 -6.35 -28.05
CA GLY A 44 -0.45 -4.93 -27.99
C GLY A 44 1.00 -4.64 -28.35
N HIS A 45 1.32 -3.37 -28.56
CA HIS A 45 2.70 -2.94 -28.75
C HIS A 45 3.54 -3.17 -27.48
N HIS A 46 2.97 -2.87 -26.32
CA HIS A 46 3.53 -3.11 -25.00
C HIS A 46 3.00 -4.43 -24.43
N SER A 47 3.75 -5.08 -23.53
CA SER A 47 3.19 -6.16 -22.70
C SER A 47 2.56 -5.60 -21.43
N LEU A 48 1.62 -6.33 -20.83
CA LEU A 48 1.03 -5.97 -19.54
C LEU A 48 2.11 -5.85 -18.45
N LEU A 49 3.13 -6.70 -18.49
CA LEU A 49 4.24 -6.69 -17.54
C LEU A 49 5.04 -5.39 -17.65
N ASP A 50 5.40 -4.98 -18.87
CA ASP A 50 6.21 -3.78 -19.12
C ASP A 50 5.53 -2.49 -18.66
N ILE A 51 4.20 -2.45 -18.73
CA ILE A 51 3.40 -1.31 -18.28
C ILE A 51 3.16 -1.35 -16.77
N ALA A 52 3.06 -2.55 -16.18
CA ALA A 52 2.88 -2.72 -14.74
C ALA A 52 4.15 -2.33 -13.97
N GLU A 53 5.33 -2.63 -14.49
CA GLU A 53 6.61 -2.25 -13.87
C GLU A 53 6.80 -0.74 -13.72
N ARG A 54 6.20 0.05 -14.62
CA ARG A 54 6.42 1.49 -14.77
C ARG A 54 5.11 2.29 -14.70
N CYS A 55 4.12 1.75 -14.00
CA CYS A 55 2.73 2.20 -13.97
C CYS A 55 2.56 3.72 -13.76
N GLU A 56 3.40 4.27 -12.89
CA GLU A 56 3.44 5.66 -12.45
C GLU A 56 4.32 6.58 -13.31
N THR A 57 5.18 6.02 -14.17
CA THR A 57 6.15 6.76 -15.01
C THR A 57 5.87 6.68 -16.50
N LEU A 58 4.79 6.02 -16.93
CA LEU A 58 4.38 6.01 -18.33
C LEU A 58 4.23 7.44 -18.87
N ALA A 59 4.86 7.71 -20.01
CA ALA A 59 4.83 9.02 -20.65
C ALA A 59 3.47 9.29 -21.30
N ASP A 60 2.93 8.28 -21.98
CA ASP A 60 1.64 8.33 -22.66
C ASP A 60 0.64 7.38 -22.00
N PRO A 61 -0.65 7.76 -21.92
CA PRO A 61 -1.68 6.87 -21.39
C PRO A 61 -1.85 5.60 -22.24
N ILE A 62 -2.05 4.47 -21.56
CA ILE A 62 -2.26 3.15 -22.17
C ILE A 62 -3.66 2.65 -21.81
N THR A 63 -4.38 2.14 -22.80
CA THR A 63 -5.66 1.48 -22.62
C THR A 63 -5.47 -0.04 -22.55
N VAL A 64 -5.96 -0.66 -21.48
CA VAL A 64 -6.12 -2.12 -21.40
C VAL A 64 -7.57 -2.45 -21.72
N HIS A 65 -7.80 -3.07 -22.88
CA HIS A 65 -9.10 -3.52 -23.35
C HIS A 65 -9.34 -4.96 -22.93
N LEU A 66 -10.44 -5.22 -22.22
CA LEU A 66 -10.78 -6.49 -21.59
C LEU A 66 -11.90 -7.17 -22.38
N ASP A 67 -11.61 -8.30 -23.00
CA ASP A 67 -12.53 -9.08 -23.84
C ASP A 67 -12.79 -10.49 -23.30
N LEU A 68 -12.44 -10.73 -22.04
CA LEU A 68 -12.73 -11.97 -21.32
C LEU A 68 -13.37 -11.66 -19.97
N GLU A 69 -14.12 -12.63 -19.44
CA GLU A 69 -14.71 -12.52 -18.10
C GLU A 69 -13.61 -12.49 -17.03
N PRO A 70 -13.78 -11.70 -15.95
CA PRO A 70 -12.79 -11.60 -14.89
C PRO A 70 -12.49 -12.95 -14.22
N ALA A 71 -13.49 -13.84 -14.11
CA ALA A 71 -13.30 -15.18 -13.54
C ALA A 71 -12.32 -16.06 -14.32
N LYS A 72 -12.06 -15.73 -15.60
CA LYS A 72 -11.08 -16.42 -16.47
C LYS A 72 -9.69 -15.80 -16.37
N LEU A 73 -9.51 -14.78 -15.54
CA LEU A 73 -8.27 -14.04 -15.38
C LEU A 73 -7.86 -13.96 -13.91
N ALA A 74 -6.81 -14.69 -13.54
CA ALA A 74 -6.34 -14.76 -12.15
C ALA A 74 -5.97 -13.38 -11.55
N CYS A 75 -5.48 -12.45 -12.38
CA CYS A 75 -5.07 -11.11 -11.95
C CYS A 75 -6.14 -10.03 -12.15
N ALA A 76 -7.43 -10.39 -12.30
CA ALA A 76 -8.49 -9.41 -12.61
C ALA A 76 -8.59 -8.28 -11.58
N GLY A 77 -8.52 -8.59 -10.28
CA GLY A 77 -8.51 -7.57 -9.22
C GLY A 77 -7.26 -6.70 -9.26
N ASP A 78 -6.10 -7.29 -9.56
CA ASP A 78 -4.83 -6.55 -9.64
C ASP A 78 -4.77 -5.60 -10.83
N LEU A 79 -5.52 -5.86 -11.92
CA LEU A 79 -5.65 -4.90 -13.02
C LEU A 79 -6.37 -3.62 -12.59
N ILE A 80 -7.41 -3.74 -11.76
CA ILE A 80 -8.10 -2.58 -11.19
C ILE A 80 -7.14 -1.81 -10.27
N ARG A 81 -6.42 -2.53 -9.40
CA ARG A 81 -5.40 -1.92 -8.53
C ARG A 81 -4.31 -1.21 -9.33
N LEU A 82 -3.83 -1.82 -10.41
CA LEU A 82 -2.85 -1.24 -11.31
C LEU A 82 -3.35 0.05 -11.97
N ALA A 83 -4.59 0.05 -12.47
CA ALA A 83 -5.20 1.23 -13.06
C ALA A 83 -5.32 2.38 -12.05
N ASN A 84 -5.77 2.09 -10.82
CA ASN A 84 -5.83 3.06 -9.73
C ASN A 84 -4.44 3.62 -9.37
N ALA A 85 -3.44 2.74 -9.24
CA ALA A 85 -2.07 3.11 -8.90
C ALA A 85 -1.40 4.01 -9.96
N SER A 86 -1.80 3.89 -11.23
CA SER A 86 -1.20 4.59 -12.37
C SER A 86 -1.44 6.11 -12.43
N VAL A 87 -2.34 6.66 -11.61
CA VAL A 87 -2.78 8.08 -11.67
C VAL A 87 -3.36 8.45 -13.03
N GLY A 88 -4.21 7.58 -13.57
CA GLY A 88 -4.88 7.82 -14.86
C GLY A 88 -3.99 7.65 -16.08
N ARG A 89 -2.82 7.00 -15.94
CA ARG A 89 -1.99 6.59 -17.09
C ARG A 89 -2.42 5.27 -17.68
N ILE A 90 -3.09 4.42 -16.90
CA ILE A 90 -3.65 3.15 -17.36
C ILE A 90 -5.18 3.24 -17.25
N HIS A 91 -5.85 3.04 -18.37
CA HIS A 91 -7.31 3.04 -18.45
C HIS A 91 -7.83 1.65 -18.75
N LEU A 92 -8.83 1.20 -18.01
CA LEU A 92 -9.50 -0.06 -18.28
C LEU A 92 -10.76 0.17 -19.12
N LYS A 93 -10.87 -0.58 -20.20
CA LYS A 93 -12.09 -0.67 -21.01
C LYS A 93 -12.50 -2.12 -21.13
N ALA A 94 -13.79 -2.40 -21.16
CA ALA A 94 -14.30 -3.75 -21.35
C ALA A 94 -15.27 -3.82 -22.52
N SER A 95 -15.24 -4.94 -23.25
CA SER A 95 -16.22 -5.25 -24.29
C SER A 95 -17.61 -5.37 -23.68
N ALA A 96 -18.65 -5.00 -24.44
CA ALA A 96 -20.04 -5.00 -23.99
C ALA A 96 -20.51 -6.36 -23.43
N SER A 97 -19.97 -7.47 -23.94
CA SER A 97 -20.28 -8.84 -23.50
C SER A 97 -19.80 -9.17 -22.09
N VAL A 98 -18.76 -8.49 -21.60
CA VAL A 98 -18.10 -8.78 -20.31
C VAL A 98 -18.10 -7.58 -19.35
N HIS A 99 -18.59 -6.41 -19.81
CA HIS A 99 -18.55 -5.15 -19.08
C HIS A 99 -19.25 -5.25 -17.71
N THR A 100 -20.43 -5.87 -17.65
CA THR A 100 -21.18 -6.02 -16.39
C THR A 100 -20.37 -6.79 -15.34
N GLN A 101 -19.75 -7.91 -15.72
CA GLN A 101 -18.95 -8.75 -14.82
C GLN A 101 -17.71 -7.99 -14.31
N TRP A 102 -17.08 -7.20 -15.18
CA TRP A 102 -15.96 -6.35 -14.80
C TRP A 102 -16.36 -5.23 -13.83
N THR A 103 -17.48 -4.55 -14.08
CA THR A 103 -17.95 -3.48 -13.18
C THR A 103 -18.34 -3.96 -11.79
N GLN A 104 -18.70 -5.25 -11.63
CA GLN A 104 -18.98 -5.85 -10.33
C GLN A 104 -17.75 -5.97 -9.43
N LEU A 105 -16.54 -6.03 -10.00
CA LEU A 105 -15.29 -6.02 -9.23
C LEU A 105 -14.94 -4.63 -8.67
N GLY A 106 -15.62 -3.58 -9.13
CA GLY A 106 -15.33 -2.19 -8.77
C GLY A 106 -14.35 -1.49 -9.72
N GLY A 107 -14.12 -0.20 -9.47
CA GLY A 107 -13.24 0.65 -10.28
C GLY A 107 -13.92 1.32 -11.49
N MET A 108 -13.20 2.27 -12.12
CA MET A 108 -13.68 2.98 -13.30
C MET A 108 -13.37 2.18 -14.58
N ILE A 109 -14.31 1.35 -15.03
CA ILE A 109 -14.18 0.54 -16.25
C ILE A 109 -15.19 1.02 -17.29
N ALA A 110 -14.69 1.60 -18.38
CA ALA A 110 -15.55 2.10 -19.45
C ALA A 110 -15.99 0.97 -20.40
N SER A 111 -17.22 1.03 -20.90
CA SER A 111 -17.67 0.14 -21.98
C SER A 111 -17.11 0.64 -23.31
N ALA A 112 -16.57 -0.25 -24.13
CA ALA A 112 -16.07 0.06 -25.46
C ALA A 112 -16.31 -1.10 -26.43
N PRO A 113 -16.50 -0.83 -27.74
CA PRO A 113 -16.52 -1.89 -28.74
C PRO A 113 -15.14 -2.57 -28.80
N LEU A 114 -15.12 -3.87 -29.12
CA LEU A 114 -13.88 -4.62 -29.30
C LEU A 114 -13.02 -3.96 -30.39
N VAL A 115 -11.75 -3.71 -30.06
CA VAL A 115 -10.78 -3.13 -30.99
C VAL A 115 -9.95 -4.27 -31.58
N PRO A 116 -9.99 -4.50 -32.91
CA PRO A 116 -9.11 -5.47 -33.55
C PRO A 116 -7.64 -5.08 -33.35
N SER A 117 -6.84 -6.00 -32.83
CA SER A 117 -5.39 -5.80 -32.67
C SER A 117 -4.64 -6.49 -33.80
N ARG A 118 -3.72 -5.75 -34.45
CA ARG A 118 -2.81 -6.32 -35.46
C ARG A 118 -1.62 -7.07 -34.86
N PHE A 119 -1.42 -6.94 -33.55
CA PHE A 119 -0.30 -7.55 -32.85
C PHE A 119 -0.56 -9.05 -32.64
N ALA A 120 0.51 -9.84 -32.69
CA ALA A 120 0.42 -11.28 -32.48
C ALA A 120 -0.06 -11.60 -31.05
N HIS A 121 -0.85 -12.68 -30.92
CA HIS A 121 -1.24 -13.21 -29.62
C HIS A 121 0.02 -13.65 -28.85
N ARG A 122 0.19 -13.11 -27.65
CA ARG A 122 1.15 -13.61 -26.67
C ARG A 122 0.35 -14.22 -25.53
N ARG A 123 0.79 -15.40 -25.06
CA ARG A 123 0.21 -16.00 -23.86
C ARG A 123 0.35 -15.02 -22.72
N LEU A 124 -0.77 -14.67 -22.09
CA LEU A 124 -0.70 -13.96 -20.82
C LEU A 124 -0.13 -14.97 -19.83
N GLY A 125 1.09 -14.72 -19.34
CA GLY A 125 1.73 -15.59 -18.37
C GLY A 125 0.95 -15.64 -17.06
N SER A 126 1.62 -16.07 -15.98
CA SER A 126 1.19 -15.75 -14.63
C SER A 126 2.00 -14.54 -14.12
N PRO A 127 1.84 -13.33 -14.70
CA PRO A 127 2.57 -12.18 -14.20
C PRO A 127 2.10 -11.91 -12.76
N ASP A 128 3.06 -11.71 -11.85
CA ASP A 128 2.78 -11.28 -10.49
C ASP A 128 2.47 -9.78 -10.49
N ILE A 129 1.35 -9.41 -11.12
CA ILE A 129 0.91 -8.02 -11.26
C ILE A 129 0.72 -7.41 -9.87
N SER A 130 0.20 -8.17 -8.90
CA SER A 130 0.11 -7.72 -7.51
C SER A 130 1.45 -7.24 -6.99
N ALA A 131 2.52 -8.05 -7.11
CA ALA A 131 3.83 -7.66 -6.58
C ALA A 131 4.42 -6.43 -7.29
N LEU A 132 4.11 -6.22 -8.57
CA LEU A 132 4.51 -5.03 -9.33
C LEU A 132 3.73 -3.79 -8.90
N VAL A 133 2.42 -3.92 -8.70
CA VAL A 133 1.58 -2.84 -8.15
C VAL A 133 2.07 -2.46 -6.77
N ASP A 134 2.34 -3.43 -5.89
CA ASP A 134 2.88 -3.17 -4.55
C ASP A 134 4.23 -2.43 -4.61
N ALA A 135 5.10 -2.78 -5.57
CA ALA A 135 6.34 -2.05 -5.79
C ALA A 135 6.09 -0.60 -6.30
N CYS A 136 5.11 -0.41 -7.20
CA CYS A 136 4.67 0.91 -7.68
C CYS A 136 4.18 1.78 -6.50
N LEU A 137 3.41 1.20 -5.59
CA LEU A 137 2.87 1.88 -4.41
C LEU A 137 3.95 2.26 -3.39
N VAL A 138 4.97 1.42 -3.18
CA VAL A 138 6.13 1.79 -2.35
C VAL A 138 6.87 2.99 -2.94
N ARG A 139 7.09 3.04 -4.26
CA ARG A 139 7.75 4.18 -4.93
C ARG A 139 6.93 5.47 -4.89
N LEU A 140 5.61 5.34 -4.89
CA LEU A 140 4.72 6.48 -4.69
C LEU A 140 4.85 7.07 -3.29
N ILE A 141 4.88 6.22 -2.26
CA ILE A 141 5.12 6.63 -0.87
C ILE A 141 6.53 7.23 -0.73
N ASP A 142 7.53 6.61 -1.33
CA ASP A 142 8.91 7.12 -1.38
C ASP A 142 8.97 8.54 -1.93
N THR A 143 8.31 8.80 -3.07
CA THR A 143 8.23 10.15 -3.65
C THR A 143 7.68 11.18 -2.66
N ARG A 144 6.69 10.79 -1.84
CA ARG A 144 6.13 11.66 -0.80
C ARG A 144 7.09 11.87 0.37
N LEU A 145 7.77 10.81 0.81
CA LEU A 145 8.79 10.90 1.85
C LEU A 145 9.98 11.76 1.42
N THR A 146 10.54 11.55 0.24
CA THR A 146 11.63 12.37 -0.30
C THR A 146 11.22 13.84 -0.39
N ASN A 147 9.97 14.12 -0.79
CA ASN A 147 9.46 15.48 -0.79
C ASN A 147 9.36 16.08 0.63
N ALA A 148 8.94 15.29 1.62
CA ALA A 148 8.91 15.73 3.01
C ALA A 148 10.33 16.00 3.55
N MET A 149 11.29 15.11 3.26
CA MET A 149 12.71 15.29 3.61
C MET A 149 13.29 16.56 2.99
N ARG A 150 12.97 16.83 1.72
CA ARG A 150 13.44 18.02 1.00
C ARG A 150 12.83 19.33 1.51
N THR A 151 11.55 19.29 1.92
CA THR A 151 10.81 20.51 2.31
C THR A 151 10.83 20.76 3.82
N GLY A 152 11.31 19.81 4.62
CA GLY A 152 11.29 19.90 6.08
C GLY A 152 9.91 19.70 6.69
N SER A 153 8.91 19.24 5.91
CA SER A 153 7.51 19.21 6.34
C SER A 153 6.73 18.09 5.68
N CYS A 154 5.84 17.47 6.44
CA CYS A 154 4.96 16.41 5.98
C CYS A 154 3.49 16.87 6.07
N PRO A 155 2.64 16.70 5.03
CA PRO A 155 1.31 17.33 4.96
C PRO A 155 0.40 17.12 6.16
N THR A 156 0.41 15.95 6.79
CA THR A 156 -0.50 15.63 7.90
C THR A 156 0.12 15.89 9.28
N ILE A 157 1.45 15.88 9.37
CA ILE A 157 2.20 15.98 10.64
C ILE A 157 2.69 17.41 10.88
N GLY A 158 3.14 18.10 9.83
CA GLY A 158 3.79 19.41 9.91
C GLY A 158 5.31 19.33 9.81
N THR A 159 5.99 20.32 10.40
CA THR A 159 7.44 20.51 10.33
C THR A 159 8.20 19.42 11.09
N ILE A 160 9.38 19.06 10.59
CA ILE A 160 10.26 18.05 11.17
C ILE A 160 11.68 18.61 11.26
N GLY A 161 12.36 18.38 12.38
CA GLY A 161 13.74 18.82 12.59
C GLY A 161 14.72 18.18 11.62
N GLU A 162 15.70 18.97 11.14
CA GLU A 162 16.65 18.55 10.10
C GLU A 162 17.49 17.32 10.50
N GLU A 163 17.97 17.27 11.74
CA GLU A 163 18.73 16.13 12.26
C GLU A 163 17.92 14.83 12.24
N LEU A 164 16.61 14.93 12.53
CA LEU A 164 15.71 13.79 12.52
C LEU A 164 15.44 13.34 11.08
N LEU A 165 15.25 14.27 10.14
CA LEU A 165 15.08 13.95 8.71
C LEU A 165 16.29 13.21 8.13
N ALA A 166 17.51 13.64 8.44
CA ALA A 166 18.73 12.95 8.00
C ALA A 166 18.82 11.53 8.56
N ALA A 167 18.40 11.33 9.81
CA ALA A 167 18.36 10.02 10.44
C ALA A 167 17.28 9.12 9.81
N ILE A 168 16.09 9.67 9.53
CA ILE A 168 14.98 8.98 8.85
C ILE A 168 15.39 8.54 7.44
N GLU A 169 16.08 9.38 6.68
CA GLU A 169 16.54 9.06 5.32
C GLU A 169 17.43 7.80 5.31
N THR A 170 18.35 7.70 6.26
CA THR A 170 19.24 6.53 6.40
C THR A 170 18.46 5.26 6.73
N THR A 171 17.51 5.33 7.68
CA THR A 171 16.67 4.19 8.04
C THR A 171 15.76 3.77 6.89
N TRP A 172 15.20 4.74 6.15
CA TRP A 172 14.33 4.48 5.02
C TRP A 172 15.05 3.72 3.91
N ALA A 173 16.27 4.13 3.56
CA ALA A 173 17.08 3.44 2.55
C ALA A 173 17.28 1.95 2.90
N THR A 174 17.43 1.62 4.19
CA THR A 174 17.55 0.23 4.66
C THR A 174 16.21 -0.52 4.49
N TRP A 175 15.11 0.07 4.94
CA TRP A 175 13.78 -0.55 4.83
C TRP A 175 13.33 -0.74 3.38
N GLN A 176 13.73 0.16 2.47
CA GLN A 176 13.47 0.00 1.03
C GLN A 176 14.12 -1.26 0.47
N ILE A 177 15.33 -1.60 0.91
CA ILE A 177 16.02 -2.83 0.49
C ILE A 177 15.27 -4.05 1.00
N GLU A 178 14.86 -4.05 2.28
CA GLU A 178 14.11 -5.16 2.89
C GLU A 178 12.75 -5.37 2.21
N LEU A 179 11.97 -4.30 2.04
CA LEU A 179 10.68 -4.34 1.34
C LEU A 179 10.82 -4.66 -0.15
N GLY A 180 11.95 -4.31 -0.77
CA GLY A 180 12.25 -4.64 -2.16
C GLY A 180 12.55 -6.13 -2.36
N ALA A 181 13.26 -6.75 -1.41
CA ALA A 181 13.72 -8.13 -1.48
C ALA A 181 12.61 -9.18 -1.28
N ASP A 182 11.59 -8.86 -0.48
CA ASP A 182 10.50 -9.79 -0.15
C ASP A 182 9.12 -9.24 -0.53
N LYS A 183 8.51 -9.85 -1.56
CA LYS A 183 7.17 -9.47 -2.04
C LYS A 183 6.04 -9.76 -1.04
N VAL A 184 6.18 -10.81 -0.22
CA VAL A 184 5.17 -11.18 0.78
C VAL A 184 5.21 -10.18 1.92
N LEU A 185 6.42 -9.86 2.40
CA LEU A 185 6.62 -8.81 3.38
C LEU A 185 6.07 -7.47 2.89
N ARG A 186 6.37 -7.08 1.65
CA ARG A 186 5.87 -5.82 1.06
C ARG A 186 4.35 -5.76 1.01
N ALA A 187 3.71 -6.81 0.49
CA ALA A 187 2.26 -6.88 0.42
C ALA A 187 1.63 -6.78 1.82
N HIS A 188 2.19 -7.51 2.79
CA HIS A 188 1.74 -7.47 4.18
C HIS A 188 1.92 -6.08 4.81
N PHE A 189 3.07 -5.46 4.61
CA PHE A 189 3.40 -4.15 5.13
C PHE A 189 2.44 -3.08 4.61
N LEU A 190 2.20 -3.02 3.29
CA LEU A 190 1.28 -2.08 2.65
C LEU A 190 -0.17 -2.30 3.10
N ARG A 191 -0.59 -3.55 3.23
CA ARG A 191 -1.93 -3.91 3.72
C ARG A 191 -2.16 -3.35 5.11
N LEU A 192 -1.23 -3.55 6.04
CA LEU A 192 -1.39 -3.04 7.41
C LEU A 192 -1.18 -1.52 7.54
N LEU A 193 -0.36 -0.97 6.66
CA LEU A 193 -0.18 0.48 6.55
C LEU A 193 -1.50 1.18 6.15
N THR A 194 -2.34 0.52 5.35
CA THR A 194 -3.61 1.05 4.83
C THR A 194 -4.83 0.64 5.64
N HIS A 195 -4.80 -0.56 6.22
CA HIS A 195 -5.90 -1.16 6.96
C HIS A 195 -5.38 -1.80 8.25
N VAL A 196 -6.04 -1.57 9.38
CA VAL A 196 -5.61 -2.18 10.65
C VAL A 196 -6.26 -3.54 10.92
N GLU A 197 -7.26 -3.92 10.13
CA GLU A 197 -8.03 -5.15 10.31
C GLU A 197 -7.28 -6.41 9.85
N ARG A 198 -7.48 -7.50 10.59
CA ARG A 198 -6.99 -8.83 10.23
C ARG A 198 -7.68 -9.33 8.97
N GLY A 199 -6.90 -9.78 7.99
CA GLY A 199 -7.44 -10.29 6.73
C GLY A 199 -8.06 -9.22 5.83
N ALA A 200 -7.83 -7.93 6.10
CA ALA A 200 -8.22 -6.86 5.19
C ALA A 200 -7.65 -7.11 3.78
N ALA A 201 -8.37 -6.64 2.76
CA ALA A 201 -7.88 -6.70 1.39
C ALA A 201 -6.58 -5.90 1.22
N ALA A 202 -5.82 -6.22 0.18
CA ALA A 202 -4.68 -5.39 -0.21
C ALA A 202 -5.15 -3.98 -0.59
N TRP A 203 -4.26 -2.99 -0.44
CA TRP A 203 -4.54 -1.62 -0.85
C TRP A 203 -4.98 -1.59 -2.31
N ASP A 204 -6.14 -0.98 -2.56
CA ASP A 204 -6.77 -0.82 -3.86
C ASP A 204 -6.00 0.08 -4.85
N GLY A 205 -4.90 0.71 -4.41
CA GLY A 205 -4.08 1.62 -5.18
C GLY A 205 -4.63 3.05 -5.26
N ALA A 206 -5.66 3.39 -4.48
CA ALA A 206 -6.24 4.73 -4.46
C ALA A 206 -5.27 5.76 -3.86
N HIS A 207 -5.13 6.90 -4.53
CA HIS A 207 -4.15 7.93 -4.15
C HIS A 207 -4.60 8.83 -2.98
N GLY A 208 -5.89 8.79 -2.63
CA GLY A 208 -6.48 9.69 -1.63
C GLY A 208 -5.91 9.53 -0.21
N CYS A 209 -5.33 8.38 0.12
CA CYS A 209 -4.73 8.10 1.43
C CYS A 209 -3.20 8.24 1.46
N VAL A 210 -2.53 8.44 0.32
CA VAL A 210 -1.06 8.33 0.20
C VAL A 210 -0.34 9.27 1.16
N ASP A 211 -0.84 10.49 1.34
CA ASP A 211 -0.23 11.45 2.25
C ASP A 211 -0.30 10.98 3.72
N ASP A 212 -1.40 10.33 4.12
CA ASP A 212 -1.52 9.72 5.45
C ASP A 212 -0.57 8.53 5.62
N LEU A 213 -0.46 7.67 4.59
CA LEU A 213 0.42 6.51 4.61
C LEU A 213 1.90 6.93 4.69
N ALA A 214 2.29 7.95 3.91
CA ALA A 214 3.64 8.51 3.95
C ALA A 214 3.93 9.14 5.31
N SER A 215 2.95 9.81 5.90
CA SER A 215 3.06 10.37 7.25
C SER A 215 3.21 9.26 8.30
N ALA A 216 2.44 8.18 8.20
CA ALA A 216 2.56 7.03 9.09
C ALA A 216 3.95 6.41 9.00
N LEU A 217 4.43 6.18 7.76
CA LEU A 217 5.75 5.64 7.52
C LEU A 217 6.84 6.55 8.08
N LEU A 218 6.71 7.87 7.92
CA LEU A 218 7.63 8.84 8.52
C LEU A 218 7.67 8.71 10.05
N MET A 219 6.51 8.59 10.71
CA MET A 219 6.46 8.39 12.16
C MET A 219 7.07 7.06 12.60
N MET A 220 6.89 5.98 11.83
CA MET A 220 7.53 4.68 12.10
C MET A 220 9.05 4.80 11.99
N LEU A 221 9.55 5.41 10.91
CA LEU A 221 10.97 5.63 10.68
C LEU A 221 11.57 6.56 11.74
N ALA A 222 10.83 7.58 12.19
CA ALA A 222 11.24 8.41 13.30
C ALA A 222 11.33 7.58 14.59
N THR A 223 10.30 6.77 14.87
CA THR A 223 10.24 5.93 16.09
C THR A 223 11.42 4.96 16.18
N HIS A 224 11.90 4.43 15.05
CA HIS A 224 13.11 3.59 15.00
C HIS A 224 14.30 4.19 15.76
N HIS A 225 14.41 5.53 15.80
CA HIS A 225 15.53 6.22 16.45
C HIS A 225 15.50 6.21 17.98
N GLY A 226 14.36 5.89 18.61
CA GLY A 226 14.26 5.68 20.06
C GLY A 226 13.98 4.22 20.45
N GLU A 227 13.38 3.42 19.57
CA GLU A 227 13.26 1.98 19.75
C GLU A 227 13.48 1.31 18.37
N PRO A 228 14.54 0.51 18.17
CA PRO A 228 14.85 -0.06 16.86
C PRO A 228 13.71 -0.93 16.29
N LEU A 229 13.04 -0.38 15.29
CA LEU A 229 11.98 -1.06 14.53
C LEU A 229 12.52 -1.63 13.21
N ARG A 230 11.93 -2.72 12.72
CA ARG A 230 12.14 -3.20 11.35
C ARG A 230 10.84 -3.66 10.71
N PRO A 231 10.70 -3.63 9.38
CA PRO A 231 9.58 -4.25 8.69
C PRO A 231 9.44 -5.72 9.09
N GLY A 232 8.20 -6.15 9.32
CA GLY A 232 7.92 -7.54 9.65
C GLY A 232 6.53 -7.98 9.21
N SER A 233 6.32 -9.29 9.20
CA SER A 233 5.06 -9.91 8.83
C SER A 233 4.51 -10.70 10.01
N SER A 234 3.65 -10.05 10.80
CA SER A 234 2.87 -10.66 11.88
C SER A 234 1.38 -10.42 11.64
N ASP A 235 0.51 -11.33 12.06
CA ASP A 235 -0.94 -11.24 11.86
C ASP A 235 -1.57 -9.90 12.28
N ARG A 236 -0.97 -9.22 13.27
CA ARG A 236 -1.47 -7.95 13.84
C ARG A 236 -0.59 -6.73 13.56
N GLY A 237 0.62 -6.90 13.03
CA GLY A 237 1.58 -5.81 12.92
C GLY A 237 2.52 -5.94 11.74
N ASN A 238 2.91 -4.80 11.19
CA ASN A 238 3.85 -4.68 10.06
C ASN A 238 5.28 -4.35 10.51
N LEU A 239 5.53 -4.35 11.81
CA LEU A 239 6.80 -3.99 12.41
C LEU A 239 7.17 -4.96 13.52
N LEU A 240 8.47 -5.19 13.68
CA LEU A 240 9.05 -5.99 14.75
C LEU A 240 10.07 -5.15 15.52
N PHE A 241 10.17 -5.39 16.82
CA PHE A 241 11.18 -4.80 17.69
C PHE A 241 11.55 -5.73 18.84
N GLY A 242 12.67 -5.46 19.50
CA GLY A 242 13.21 -6.37 20.52
C GLY A 242 13.44 -7.78 19.96
N ALA A 243 13.17 -8.80 20.79
CA ALA A 243 13.33 -10.21 20.39
C ALA A 243 12.16 -10.73 19.53
N GLU A 244 10.92 -10.44 19.94
CA GLU A 244 9.69 -11.02 19.34
C GLU A 244 8.48 -10.06 19.43
N ALA A 245 8.68 -8.78 19.79
CA ALA A 245 7.58 -7.85 19.99
C ALA A 245 7.07 -7.28 18.66
N VAL A 246 5.76 -7.04 18.58
CA VAL A 246 5.06 -6.64 17.36
C VAL A 246 4.58 -5.20 17.49
N ALA A 247 4.80 -4.42 16.46
CA ALA A 247 4.28 -3.07 16.34
C ALA A 247 3.38 -2.94 15.10
N LEU A 248 2.37 -2.07 15.19
CA LEU A 248 1.49 -1.71 14.09
C LEU A 248 1.69 -0.23 13.75
N GLY A 249 2.17 0.03 12.55
CA GLY A 249 2.21 1.35 11.95
C GLY A 249 1.14 1.51 10.88
N SER A 250 0.28 2.52 10.98
CA SER A 250 -0.83 2.69 10.03
C SER A 250 -1.19 4.15 9.75
N GLY A 251 -1.51 4.44 8.49
CA GLY A 251 -2.14 5.69 8.04
C GLY A 251 -3.65 5.54 7.85
N CYS A 252 -4.25 4.49 8.40
CA CYS A 252 -5.68 4.20 8.29
C CYS A 252 -6.53 5.20 9.09
N ARG A 253 -7.51 5.83 8.43
CA ARG A 253 -8.46 6.77 9.07
C ARG A 253 -9.71 6.09 9.62
N LEU A 254 -10.17 5.02 8.97
CA LEU A 254 -11.47 4.40 9.20
C LEU A 254 -11.33 2.89 9.38
N ILE A 255 -12.12 2.33 10.29
CA ILE A 255 -12.39 0.89 10.39
C ILE A 255 -13.84 0.69 9.98
N GLY A 256 -14.06 -0.04 8.88
CA GLY A 256 -15.35 -0.02 8.20
C GLY A 256 -15.76 1.41 7.82
N GLN A 257 -16.82 1.92 8.44
CA GLN A 257 -17.33 3.29 8.23
C GLN A 257 -17.09 4.22 9.43
N GLN A 258 -16.41 3.74 10.47
CA GLN A 258 -16.19 4.49 11.71
C GLN A 258 -14.76 5.03 11.78
N PRO A 259 -14.56 6.24 12.33
CA PRO A 259 -13.22 6.73 12.66
C PRO A 259 -12.45 5.74 13.52
N ILE A 260 -11.17 5.55 13.21
CA ILE A 260 -10.31 4.56 13.87
C ILE A 260 -10.29 4.72 15.40
N ALA A 261 -10.27 5.97 15.88
CA ALA A 261 -10.30 6.31 17.31
C ALA A 261 -11.61 5.91 18.02
N ALA A 262 -12.72 5.88 17.29
CA ALA A 262 -14.04 5.50 17.83
C ALA A 262 -14.29 3.99 17.73
N ALA A 263 -13.78 3.36 16.67
CA ALA A 263 -14.00 1.94 16.41
C ALA A 263 -13.24 1.07 17.42
N TRP A 264 -11.96 1.36 17.68
CA TRP A 264 -11.09 0.51 18.49
C TRP A 264 -10.52 1.23 19.72
N THR A 265 -11.17 1.02 20.86
CA THR A 265 -10.84 1.71 22.12
C THR A 265 -10.21 0.80 23.19
N GLN A 266 -10.03 -0.48 22.92
CA GLN A 266 -9.54 -1.47 23.88
C GLN A 266 -8.23 -2.10 23.39
N PRO A 267 -7.27 -2.44 24.27
CA PRO A 267 -6.00 -3.05 23.87
C PRO A 267 -6.15 -4.30 23.01
N GLN A 268 -7.14 -5.16 23.31
CA GLN A 268 -7.46 -6.38 22.56
C GLN A 268 -7.80 -6.19 21.09
N HIS A 269 -8.34 -5.01 20.74
CA HIS A 269 -8.66 -4.71 19.35
C HIS A 269 -7.36 -4.60 18.53
N TRP A 270 -6.32 -4.01 19.13
CA TRP A 270 -5.01 -3.83 18.51
C TRP A 270 -4.16 -5.09 18.63
N GLY A 271 -4.00 -5.62 19.85
CA GLY A 271 -3.16 -6.79 20.15
C GLY A 271 -1.72 -6.70 19.68
N VAL A 272 -1.13 -5.51 19.75
CA VAL A 272 0.29 -5.24 19.49
C VAL A 272 0.88 -4.56 20.70
N GLU A 273 2.20 -4.62 20.84
CA GLU A 273 2.94 -3.98 21.92
C GLU A 273 3.20 -2.49 21.67
N ALA A 274 3.23 -2.06 20.40
CA ALA A 274 3.32 -0.65 20.03
C ALA A 274 2.39 -0.30 18.86
N LEU A 275 1.78 0.89 18.94
CA LEU A 275 0.87 1.44 17.97
C LEU A 275 1.38 2.80 17.49
N ILE A 276 1.58 2.93 16.18
CA ILE A 276 2.10 4.13 15.53
C ILE A 276 1.09 4.58 14.47
N VAL A 277 0.36 5.68 14.71
CA VAL A 277 -0.74 6.10 13.82
C VAL A 277 -0.63 7.58 13.46
N SER A 278 -0.57 7.89 12.16
CA SER A 278 -0.52 9.28 11.68
C SER A 278 -1.90 9.90 11.41
N ALA A 279 -2.86 9.05 11.07
CA ALA A 279 -4.15 9.46 10.53
C ALA A 279 -5.16 9.90 11.61
N SER A 280 -4.83 9.70 12.89
CA SER A 280 -5.63 10.13 14.03
C SER A 280 -4.76 10.71 15.12
N SER A 281 -5.23 11.79 15.72
CA SER A 281 -4.63 12.46 16.88
C SER A 281 -5.34 12.13 18.20
N GLU A 282 -6.36 11.27 18.16
CA GLU A 282 -7.35 11.09 19.23
C GLU A 282 -7.50 9.63 19.66
N ILE A 283 -6.53 8.76 19.35
CA ILE A 283 -6.61 7.36 19.77
C ILE A 283 -6.46 7.30 21.28
N SER A 284 -7.58 7.09 21.96
CA SER A 284 -7.64 6.84 23.39
C SER A 284 -7.91 5.36 23.62
N ILE A 285 -6.88 4.66 24.09
CA ILE A 285 -7.00 3.26 24.47
C ILE A 285 -7.32 3.22 25.95
N ALA A 286 -8.51 2.71 26.28
CA ALA A 286 -8.93 2.55 27.65
C ALA A 286 -7.95 1.62 28.39
N PRO A 287 -7.56 1.97 29.63
CA PRO A 287 -6.77 1.06 30.45
C PRO A 287 -7.58 -0.22 30.68
N VAL A 288 -6.91 -1.36 30.70
CA VAL A 288 -7.57 -2.62 31.05
C VAL A 288 -7.98 -2.54 32.51
N LEU A 289 -9.27 -2.72 32.78
CA LEU A 289 -9.75 -2.91 34.14
C LEU A 289 -9.16 -4.22 34.67
N ALA A 290 -8.42 -4.13 35.78
CA ALA A 290 -7.85 -5.27 36.49
C ALA A 290 -8.91 -6.37 36.64
N GLY A 291 -8.62 -7.56 36.08
CA GLY A 291 -9.50 -8.73 36.18
C GLY A 291 -10.26 -9.14 34.91
N THR A 292 -10.22 -8.38 33.82
CA THR A 292 -10.98 -8.75 32.61
C THR A 292 -10.21 -9.77 31.74
N VAL A 293 -10.39 -11.07 32.03
CA VAL A 293 -9.92 -12.16 31.16
C VAL A 293 -10.94 -12.34 30.03
N LEU A 294 -10.61 -11.88 28.82
CA LEU A 294 -11.40 -12.18 27.63
C LEU A 294 -10.68 -13.22 26.78
N ASN A 295 -11.24 -14.43 26.72
CA ASN A 295 -10.83 -15.50 25.84
C ASN A 295 -11.08 -15.11 24.37
N GLY A 296 -10.10 -14.47 23.74
CA GLY A 296 -10.05 -14.25 22.30
C GLY A 296 -9.49 -15.46 21.56
N GLY A 297 -10.26 -16.56 21.52
CA GLY A 297 -10.15 -17.67 20.57
C GLY A 297 -8.76 -18.09 20.05
N SER A 298 -8.01 -18.87 20.82
CA SER A 298 -7.47 -20.20 20.45
C SER A 298 -6.68 -20.77 21.63
N ILE A 299 -6.81 -22.07 21.89
CA ILE A 299 -6.26 -22.78 23.06
C ILE A 299 -4.96 -23.47 22.66
N SER A 300 -3.83 -23.04 23.25
CA SER A 300 -2.63 -23.86 23.61
C SER A 300 -1.42 -22.92 23.77
N LYS A 301 -0.54 -22.96 24.77
CA LYS A 301 -0.32 -23.74 25.99
C LYS A 301 0.57 -22.85 26.85
N GLY A 302 0.18 -22.58 28.10
CA GLY A 302 0.92 -21.76 29.05
C GLY A 302 0.01 -20.74 29.72
N ILE A 303 0.28 -20.42 30.97
CA ILE A 303 -0.49 -19.51 31.84
C ILE A 303 -0.58 -18.05 31.27
N SER A 304 -0.05 -17.82 30.07
CA SER A 304 -0.03 -16.54 29.34
C SER A 304 -1.26 -16.32 28.45
N SER A 305 -2.48 -16.49 28.97
CA SER A 305 -3.58 -15.65 28.47
C SER A 305 -3.32 -14.23 29.01
N ALA A 306 -2.28 -13.59 28.47
CA ALA A 306 -1.74 -12.34 28.97
C ALA A 306 -2.83 -11.26 28.87
N ARG A 307 -3.19 -10.69 30.01
CA ARG A 307 -3.97 -9.45 30.05
C ARG A 307 -3.20 -8.43 29.22
N GLN A 308 -3.80 -7.98 28.12
CA GLN A 308 -3.11 -7.10 27.19
C GLN A 308 -3.05 -5.70 27.79
N VAL A 309 -1.87 -5.20 28.10
CA VAL A 309 -1.69 -3.83 28.58
C VAL A 309 -1.85 -2.82 27.46
N GLN A 310 -2.07 -1.56 27.80
CA GLN A 310 -2.05 -0.48 26.82
C GLN A 310 -0.69 -0.46 26.10
N PRO A 311 -0.66 -0.52 24.75
CA PRO A 311 0.59 -0.49 24.00
C PRO A 311 1.35 0.83 24.21
N ALA A 312 2.61 0.87 23.78
CA ALA A 312 3.27 2.14 23.52
C ALA A 312 2.52 2.86 22.38
N VAL A 313 2.11 4.12 22.58
CA VAL A 313 1.30 4.85 21.58
C VAL A 313 2.05 6.08 21.07
N ILE A 314 2.32 6.09 19.77
CA ILE A 314 2.86 7.24 19.05
C ILE A 314 1.83 7.66 18.00
N GLN A 315 1.29 8.85 18.14
CA GLN A 315 0.17 9.31 17.31
C GLN A 315 0.33 10.77 16.90
N ASN A 316 -0.41 11.22 15.90
CA ASN A 316 -0.28 12.57 15.35
C ASN A 316 -0.93 13.67 16.21
N ASP A 317 -0.68 13.65 17.53
CA ASP A 317 -1.17 14.67 18.45
C ASP A 317 -0.20 15.86 18.57
N SER A 318 -0.55 16.85 19.41
CA SER A 318 0.29 18.03 19.60
C SER A 318 1.62 17.74 20.30
N PHE A 319 1.68 16.68 21.10
CA PHE A 319 2.89 16.31 21.83
C PHE A 319 3.92 15.75 20.86
N TRP A 320 3.56 14.70 20.12
CA TRP A 320 4.48 14.06 19.18
C TRP A 320 4.90 14.97 18.04
N ARG A 321 4.01 15.84 17.53
CA ARG A 321 4.39 16.85 16.53
C ARG A 321 5.44 17.82 17.03
N ARG A 322 5.31 18.31 18.27
CA ARG A 322 6.32 19.19 18.87
C ARG A 322 7.66 18.46 19.05
N MET A 323 7.62 17.16 19.36
CA MET A 323 8.84 16.36 19.45
C MET A 323 9.50 16.16 18.09
N LEU A 324 8.71 15.96 17.01
CA LEU A 324 9.22 15.83 15.63
C LEU A 324 9.85 17.12 15.12
N GLU A 325 9.32 18.28 15.49
CA GLU A 325 9.87 19.60 15.15
C GLU A 325 11.19 19.89 15.90
N GLY A 326 11.40 19.24 17.04
CA GLY A 326 12.56 19.45 17.92
C GLY A 326 13.85 18.77 17.45
N SER A 327 14.78 18.58 18.38
CA SER A 327 16.06 17.89 18.12
C SER A 327 15.92 16.37 18.09
N LEU A 328 16.84 15.70 17.41
CA LEU A 328 16.89 14.24 17.37
C LEU A 328 16.98 13.64 18.78
N THR A 329 17.84 14.20 19.65
CA THR A 329 17.98 13.74 21.04
C THR A 329 16.68 13.85 21.83
N GLY A 330 15.95 14.96 21.65
CA GLY A 330 14.65 15.16 22.31
C GLY A 330 13.64 14.09 21.86
N TRP A 331 13.54 13.87 20.55
CA TRP A 331 12.69 12.84 19.98
C TRP A 331 13.03 11.44 20.53
N LYS A 332 14.30 11.03 20.49
CA LYS A 332 14.76 9.74 21.00
C LYS A 332 14.35 9.52 22.45
N SER A 333 14.63 10.49 23.31
CA SER A 333 14.31 10.39 24.74
C SER A 333 12.81 10.25 25.00
N ALA A 334 11.95 10.94 24.23
CA ALA A 334 10.51 10.81 24.37
C ALA A 334 10.00 9.43 23.94
N VAL A 335 10.53 8.89 22.83
CA VAL A 335 10.19 7.53 22.36
C VAL A 335 10.67 6.47 23.36
N GLU A 336 11.93 6.53 23.80
CA GLU A 336 12.50 5.61 24.80
C GLU A 336 11.67 5.61 26.08
N LYS A 337 11.21 6.79 26.51
CA LYS A 337 10.35 6.92 27.69
C LYS A 337 9.01 6.22 27.49
N GLU A 338 8.31 6.45 26.37
CA GLU A 338 7.02 5.80 26.11
C GLU A 338 7.14 4.27 26.10
N PHE A 339 8.18 3.74 25.45
CA PHE A 339 8.45 2.30 25.43
C PHE A 339 8.87 1.76 26.81
N SER A 340 9.59 2.55 27.60
CA SER A 340 9.92 2.20 29.00
C SER A 340 8.68 2.16 29.88
N ASP A 341 7.79 3.15 29.76
CA ASP A 341 6.53 3.21 30.49
C ASP A 341 5.62 2.04 30.09
N PHE A 342 5.59 1.66 28.81
CA PHE A 342 4.94 0.43 28.35
C PHE A 342 5.51 -0.83 29.01
N ARG A 343 6.84 -1.02 28.97
CA ARG A 343 7.50 -2.17 29.62
C ARG A 343 7.20 -2.24 31.11
N LYS A 344 7.13 -1.09 31.78
CA LYS A 344 6.73 -1.01 33.19
C LYS A 344 5.28 -1.46 33.38
N ARG A 345 4.32 -0.98 32.57
CA ARG A 345 2.92 -1.44 32.60
C ARG A 345 2.83 -2.96 32.44
N GLN A 346 3.60 -3.53 31.52
CA GLN A 346 3.64 -4.97 31.29
C GLN A 346 4.18 -5.75 32.50
N ASN A 347 5.26 -5.27 33.11
CA ASN A 347 5.86 -5.90 34.28
C ASN A 347 4.96 -5.79 35.52
N ASP A 348 4.34 -4.64 35.75
CA ASP A 348 3.42 -4.43 36.88
C ASP A 348 2.25 -5.44 36.82
N GLU A 349 1.69 -5.67 35.63
CA GLU A 349 0.62 -6.66 35.42
C GLU A 349 1.10 -8.11 35.53
N TYR A 350 2.34 -8.39 35.12
CA TYR A 350 2.96 -9.71 35.31
C TYR A 350 3.15 -10.02 36.80
N ASP A 351 3.63 -9.04 37.57
CA ASP A 351 3.83 -9.16 39.01
C ASP A 351 2.50 -9.29 39.77
N GLU A 352 1.43 -8.61 39.32
CA GLU A 352 0.09 -8.81 39.86
C GLU A 352 -0.47 -10.21 39.57
N ALA A 353 -0.20 -10.78 38.39
CA ALA A 353 -0.67 -12.12 38.03
C ALA A 353 0.02 -13.24 38.82
N LEU A 354 1.21 -12.97 39.39
CA LEU A 354 1.97 -13.92 40.21
C LEU A 354 1.62 -13.88 41.71
N LYS A 355 0.79 -12.93 42.15
CA LYS A 355 0.29 -12.82 43.54
C LYS A 355 -0.94 -13.69 43.77
#